data_AF-A0AA97BEY6-F1
#
_entry.id   AF-A0AA97BEY6-F1
#
_cell.length_a   1.000
_cell.length_b   1.000
_cell.length_c   1.000
_cell.angle_alpha   90.00
_cell.angle_beta   90.00
_cell.angle_gamma   90.00
#
_symmetry.space_group_name_H-M   'P 1'
#
loop_
_entity.id
_entity.type
_entity.pdbx_description
1 polymer ?
#
loop_
_entity_poly.entity_id
_entity_poly.type
_entity_poly.pdbx_seq_one_letter_code
_entity_poly.pdbx_strand_id
1 'polypeptide(L)'
;MKQATTFGSNGDLLAGLLDCGVRFLVVGGVAVHLHVPARGIAGADLDLLVESTTDNAKRVIRALYARNITPDFDEGDIAKVGAKPQQLCLKPVFHADILTGGPGINFEEEWQRALEVLVNGKQVRCAHRDLLIRMKRGTGRPKDQDDITLLESSADGTSTGNPP
;
A
#
# COMPACT_ATOMS: atom_id res chain seq x y z
N MET A 1 14.09 7.11 9.73
CA MET A 1 12.93 6.31 9.26
C MET A 1 11.88 7.28 8.72
N LYS A 2 11.28 7.00 7.56
CA LYS A 2 10.23 7.87 6.98
C LYS A 2 8.94 7.72 7.77
N GLN A 3 8.13 8.78 7.86
CA GLN A 3 6.88 8.76 8.61
C GLN A 3 5.75 9.51 7.91
N ALA A 4 4.52 9.03 8.10
CA ALA A 4 3.30 9.67 7.62
C ALA A 4 2.18 9.53 8.66
N THR A 5 1.29 10.52 8.68
CA THR A 5 0.05 10.45 9.46
C THR A 5 -1.12 10.52 8.49
N THR A 6 -1.96 9.49 8.49
CA THR A 6 -3.24 9.47 7.78
C THR A 6 -4.36 9.85 8.76
N PHE A 7 -5.57 10.02 8.25
CA PHE A 7 -6.72 10.47 9.03
C PHE A 7 -7.65 9.31 9.44
N GLY A 8 -8.65 9.64 10.26
CA GLY A 8 -9.65 8.70 10.75
C GLY A 8 -9.07 7.58 11.62
N SER A 9 -9.71 6.42 11.59
CA SER A 9 -9.33 5.24 12.39
C SER A 9 -8.31 4.34 11.70
N ASN A 10 -7.61 4.82 10.66
CA ASN A 10 -6.64 4.01 9.91
C ASN A 10 -5.49 3.48 10.80
N GLY A 11 -5.15 4.16 11.91
CA GLY A 11 -4.19 3.65 12.89
C GLY A 11 -4.67 2.36 13.59
N ASP A 12 -5.98 2.24 13.82
CA ASP A 12 -6.59 1.03 14.37
C ASP A 12 -6.60 -0.11 13.37
N LEU A 13 -6.90 0.17 12.09
CA LEU A 13 -6.76 -0.80 11.02
C LEU A 13 -5.34 -1.38 10.98
N LEU A 14 -4.32 -0.50 10.92
CA LEU A 14 -2.93 -0.92 10.87
C LEU A 14 -2.54 -1.76 12.09
N ALA A 15 -2.97 -1.35 13.29
CA ALA A 15 -2.74 -2.15 14.49
C ALA A 15 -3.37 -3.54 14.36
N GLY A 16 -4.64 -3.65 13.93
CA GLY A 16 -5.33 -4.93 13.81
C GLY A 16 -4.68 -5.87 12.80
N LEU A 17 -4.22 -5.34 11.67
CA LEU A 17 -3.49 -6.09 10.66
C LEU A 17 -2.15 -6.61 11.19
N LEU A 18 -1.40 -5.77 11.92
CA LEU A 18 -0.13 -6.14 12.55
C LEU A 18 -0.33 -7.20 13.64
N ASP A 19 -1.32 -7.03 14.51
CA ASP A 19 -1.65 -7.97 15.60
C ASP A 19 -1.98 -9.38 15.06
N CYS A 20 -2.58 -9.46 13.86
CA CYS A 20 -2.90 -10.71 13.19
C CYS A 20 -1.79 -11.23 12.28
N GLY A 21 -0.64 -10.55 12.20
CA GLY A 21 0.49 -10.95 11.34
C GLY A 21 0.15 -10.93 9.85
N VAL A 22 -0.70 -9.98 9.43
CA VAL A 22 -1.03 -9.78 8.01
C VAL A 22 0.19 -9.25 7.27
N ARG A 23 0.47 -9.84 6.12
CA ARG A 23 1.49 -9.39 5.18
C ARG A 23 0.86 -8.41 4.18
N PHE A 24 1.22 -7.14 4.31
CA PHE A 24 0.75 -6.05 3.45
C PHE A 24 1.81 -4.96 3.21
N LEU A 25 1.72 -4.29 2.06
CA LEU A 25 2.52 -3.12 1.73
C LEU A 25 1.65 -1.87 1.64
N VAL A 26 2.07 -0.79 2.27
CA VAL A 26 1.51 0.54 2.02
C VAL A 26 1.89 0.95 0.60
N VAL A 27 0.88 1.26 -0.21
CA VAL A 27 1.00 1.68 -1.61
C VAL A 27 0.24 3.00 -1.81
N GLY A 28 -0.05 3.36 -3.07
CA GLY A 28 -0.91 4.50 -3.37
C GLY A 28 -0.34 5.85 -2.96
N GLY A 29 -1.22 6.83 -2.72
CA GLY A 29 -0.84 8.22 -2.46
C GLY A 29 0.00 8.41 -1.20
N VAL A 30 -0.31 7.66 -0.13
CA VAL A 30 0.47 7.68 1.12
C VAL A 30 1.91 7.21 0.88
N ALA A 31 2.09 6.13 0.11
CA ALA A 31 3.43 5.65 -0.24
C ALA A 31 4.19 6.65 -1.12
N VAL A 32 3.52 7.29 -2.09
CA VAL A 32 4.15 8.36 -2.89
C VAL A 32 4.61 9.50 -1.99
N HIS A 33 3.79 9.96 -1.06
CA HIS A 33 4.16 11.03 -0.12
C HIS A 33 5.38 10.66 0.74
N LEU A 34 5.48 9.41 1.21
CA LEU A 34 6.65 8.91 1.93
C LEU A 34 7.93 8.93 1.07
N HIS A 35 7.81 8.79 -0.25
CA HIS A 35 8.93 8.94 -1.19
C HIS A 35 9.20 10.38 -1.60
N VAL A 36 8.15 11.17 -1.76
CA VAL A 36 8.16 12.53 -2.31
C VAL A 36 7.18 13.39 -1.51
N PRO A 37 7.65 14.07 -0.44
CA PRO A 37 6.76 14.85 0.44
C PRO A 37 5.94 15.92 -0.28
N ALA A 38 6.45 16.43 -1.41
CA ALA A 38 5.77 17.41 -2.28
C ALA A 38 4.41 16.93 -2.80
N ARG A 39 4.15 15.61 -2.86
CA ARG A 39 2.84 15.07 -3.26
C ARG A 39 1.70 15.45 -2.30
N GLY A 40 2.00 15.81 -1.05
CA GLY A 40 0.95 16.03 -0.04
C GLY A 40 0.15 14.76 0.27
N ILE A 41 -0.39 14.69 1.49
CA ILE A 41 -1.12 13.51 1.99
C ILE A 41 -2.58 13.83 2.35
N ALA A 42 -2.98 15.10 2.27
CA ALA A 42 -4.33 15.54 2.61
C ALA A 42 -5.37 14.85 1.70
N GLY A 43 -6.32 14.13 2.30
CA GLY A 43 -7.39 13.42 1.60
C GLY A 43 -6.95 12.16 0.85
N ALA A 44 -5.72 11.68 1.02
CA ALA A 44 -5.27 10.42 0.42
C ALA A 44 -5.76 9.21 1.26
N ASP A 45 -6.44 8.28 0.62
CA ASP A 45 -6.79 6.99 1.24
C ASP A 45 -5.54 6.16 1.52
N LEU A 46 -5.64 5.28 2.53
CA LEU A 46 -4.61 4.29 2.84
C LEU A 46 -4.81 3.05 1.96
N ASP A 47 -4.09 2.99 0.85
CA ASP A 47 -4.08 1.82 -0.03
C ASP A 47 -3.10 0.74 0.49
N LEU A 48 -3.56 -0.50 0.65
CA LEU A 48 -2.80 -1.61 1.20
C LEU A 48 -2.77 -2.80 0.23
N LEU A 49 -1.62 -3.06 -0.40
CA LEU A 49 -1.43 -4.27 -1.21
C LEU A 49 -1.19 -5.46 -0.28
N VAL A 50 -2.09 -6.44 -0.27
CA VAL A 50 -1.97 -7.65 0.56
C VAL A 50 -1.42 -8.83 -0.24
N GLU A 51 -0.73 -9.74 0.44
CA GLU A 51 -0.35 -11.02 -0.16
C GLU A 51 -1.61 -11.85 -0.44
N SER A 52 -1.87 -12.20 -1.70
CA SER A 52 -3.04 -12.97 -2.14
C SER A 52 -2.90 -14.49 -1.89
N THR A 53 -2.51 -14.86 -0.67
CA THR A 53 -2.53 -16.27 -0.21
C THR A 53 -3.74 -16.52 0.68
N THR A 54 -4.26 -17.76 0.68
CA THR A 54 -5.38 -18.15 1.54
C THR A 54 -5.10 -17.89 3.03
N ASP A 55 -3.87 -18.12 3.48
CA ASP A 55 -3.52 -17.91 4.89
C ASP A 55 -3.48 -16.43 5.26
N ASN A 56 -2.94 -15.58 4.38
CA ASN A 56 -2.94 -14.15 4.62
C ASN A 56 -4.36 -13.56 4.53
N ALA A 57 -5.19 -14.04 3.60
CA ALA A 57 -6.59 -13.66 3.49
C ALA A 57 -7.37 -13.95 4.79
N LYS A 58 -7.18 -15.13 5.38
CA LYS A 58 -7.76 -15.46 6.70
C LYS A 58 -7.30 -14.51 7.81
N ARG A 59 -6.02 -14.09 7.79
CA ARG A 59 -5.49 -13.11 8.76
C ARG A 59 -6.12 -11.74 8.57
N VAL A 60 -6.35 -11.32 7.33
CA VAL A 60 -7.06 -10.06 7.02
C VAL A 60 -8.48 -10.08 7.57
N ILE A 61 -9.28 -11.11 7.24
CA ILE A 61 -10.65 -11.23 7.74
C ILE A 61 -10.69 -11.29 9.28
N ARG A 62 -9.78 -12.06 9.90
CA ARG A 62 -9.62 -12.10 11.35
C ARG A 62 -9.31 -10.72 11.95
N ALA A 63 -8.43 -9.95 11.32
CA ALA A 63 -8.07 -8.61 11.78
C ALA A 63 -9.26 -7.65 11.72
N LEU A 64 -10.08 -7.73 10.65
CA LEU A 64 -11.29 -6.93 10.52
C LEU A 64 -12.32 -7.30 11.59
N TYR A 65 -12.58 -8.59 11.81
CA TYR A 65 -13.49 -9.05 12.87
C TYR A 65 -13.01 -8.68 14.28
N ALA A 66 -11.71 -8.74 14.54
CA ALA A 66 -11.14 -8.32 15.83
C ALA A 66 -11.36 -6.82 16.11
N ARG A 67 -11.68 -6.03 15.09
CA ARG A 67 -12.06 -4.61 15.20
C ARG A 67 -13.56 -4.37 14.97
N ASN A 68 -14.38 -5.42 15.12
CA ASN A 68 -15.82 -5.38 14.96
C ASN A 68 -16.29 -4.93 13.56
N ILE A 69 -15.50 -5.23 12.53
CA ILE A 69 -15.85 -4.94 11.14
C ILE A 69 -16.20 -6.23 10.42
N THR A 70 -17.37 -6.24 9.81
CA THR A 70 -17.80 -7.27 8.86
C THR A 70 -17.72 -6.69 7.46
N PRO A 71 -16.72 -7.07 6.65
CA PRO A 71 -16.63 -6.64 5.26
C PRO A 71 -17.72 -7.29 4.38
N ASP A 72 -17.93 -6.73 3.20
CA ASP A 72 -18.81 -7.26 2.14
C ASP A 72 -18.08 -8.21 1.17
N PHE A 73 -16.84 -8.56 1.48
CA PHE A 73 -15.98 -9.50 0.76
C PHE A 73 -15.46 -10.60 1.70
N ASP A 74 -15.01 -11.71 1.14
CA ASP A 74 -14.51 -12.86 1.90
C ASP A 74 -13.01 -13.17 1.66
N GLU A 75 -12.49 -14.25 2.26
CA GLU A 75 -11.11 -14.67 2.02
C GLU A 75 -10.84 -15.03 0.54
N GLY A 76 -11.85 -15.51 -0.17
CA GLY A 76 -11.77 -15.89 -1.58
C GLY A 76 -11.53 -14.67 -2.46
N ASP A 77 -12.20 -13.55 -2.18
CA ASP A 77 -11.96 -12.28 -2.87
C ASP A 77 -10.51 -11.78 -2.66
N ILE A 78 -9.98 -11.88 -1.44
CA ILE A 78 -8.61 -11.44 -1.14
C ILE A 78 -7.55 -12.35 -1.78
N ALA A 79 -7.77 -13.67 -1.74
CA ALA A 79 -6.85 -14.67 -2.27
C ALA A 79 -6.88 -14.76 -3.81
N LYS A 80 -7.82 -14.07 -4.47
CA LYS A 80 -7.97 -14.10 -5.92
C LYS A 80 -6.93 -13.21 -6.60
N VAL A 81 -6.05 -13.85 -7.37
CA VAL A 81 -5.19 -13.16 -8.35
C VAL A 81 -5.95 -13.06 -9.68
N GLY A 82 -6.55 -11.90 -9.92
CA GLY A 82 -7.27 -11.62 -11.16
C GLY A 82 -6.35 -11.10 -12.27
N ALA A 83 -6.90 -10.91 -13.48
CA ALA A 83 -6.20 -10.23 -14.58
C ALA A 83 -5.85 -8.76 -14.28
N LYS A 84 -6.46 -8.19 -13.24
CA LYS A 84 -6.17 -6.86 -12.69
C LYS A 84 -6.23 -6.94 -11.16
N PRO A 85 -5.44 -6.12 -10.44
CA PRO A 85 -5.62 -5.92 -9.00
C PRO A 85 -7.08 -5.58 -8.68
N GLN A 86 -7.65 -6.24 -7.68
CA GLN A 86 -8.96 -5.86 -7.15
C GLN A 86 -8.78 -4.80 -6.05
N GLN A 87 -9.79 -3.95 -5.91
CA GLN A 87 -9.86 -2.96 -4.84
C GLN A 87 -11.07 -3.30 -3.96
N LEU A 88 -10.82 -3.65 -2.71
CA LEU A 88 -11.82 -3.99 -1.70
C LEU A 88 -11.90 -2.81 -0.72
N CYS A 89 -13.04 -2.14 -0.70
CA CYS A 89 -13.22 -0.87 0.02
C CYS A 89 -13.50 -1.13 1.50
N LEU A 90 -12.86 -0.36 2.40
CA LEU A 90 -13.14 -0.41 3.85
C LEU A 90 -13.90 0.82 4.37
N LYS A 91 -14.33 1.71 3.47
CA LYS A 91 -15.07 2.93 3.81
C LYS A 91 -16.53 2.59 4.18
N PRO A 92 -17.18 3.40 5.02
CA PRO A 92 -16.66 4.61 5.66
C PRO A 92 -15.87 4.36 6.96
N VAL A 93 -15.77 3.10 7.42
CA VAL A 93 -15.16 2.78 8.72
C VAL A 93 -13.66 3.12 8.73
N PHE A 94 -12.96 2.74 7.66
CA PHE A 94 -11.60 3.17 7.41
C PHE A 94 -11.49 3.89 6.07
N HIS A 95 -10.69 4.94 6.02
CA HIS A 95 -10.33 5.61 4.78
C HIS A 95 -9.18 4.84 4.14
N ALA A 96 -9.47 3.61 3.78
CA ALA A 96 -8.51 2.62 3.34
C ALA A 96 -9.12 1.68 2.30
N ASP A 97 -8.26 1.10 1.49
CA ASP A 97 -8.58 0.17 0.43
C ASP A 97 -7.60 -1.01 0.49
N ILE A 98 -8.12 -2.24 0.44
CA ILE A 98 -7.29 -3.45 0.30
C ILE A 98 -7.15 -3.75 -1.19
N LEU A 99 -5.91 -3.83 -1.65
CA LEU A 99 -5.57 -4.18 -3.02
C LEU A 99 -5.04 -5.62 -3.08
N THR A 100 -5.57 -6.42 -3.99
CA THR A 100 -5.05 -7.76 -4.26
C THR A 100 -3.98 -7.73 -5.35
N GLY A 101 -3.13 -8.76 -5.38
CA GLY A 101 -2.09 -8.88 -6.41
C GLY A 101 -2.69 -8.93 -7.83
N GLY A 102 -1.97 -8.36 -8.79
CA GLY A 102 -2.24 -8.47 -10.22
C GLY A 102 -1.14 -9.21 -10.96
N PRO A 103 -1.33 -9.52 -12.25
CA PRO A 103 -0.31 -10.17 -13.06
C PRO A 103 0.96 -9.31 -13.09
N GLY A 104 2.11 -9.95 -12.84
CA GLY A 104 3.42 -9.29 -12.82
C GLY A 104 3.85 -8.70 -11.48
N ILE A 105 3.08 -8.89 -10.40
CA ILE A 105 3.50 -8.56 -9.03
C ILE A 105 3.89 -9.85 -8.31
N ASN A 106 5.19 -10.05 -8.07
CA ASN A 106 5.67 -11.08 -7.15
C ASN A 106 5.73 -10.52 -5.73
N PHE A 107 4.71 -10.78 -4.92
CA PHE A 107 4.61 -10.20 -3.59
C PHE A 107 5.85 -10.44 -2.71
N GLU A 108 6.47 -11.62 -2.78
CA GLU A 108 7.65 -11.92 -1.96
C GLU A 108 8.85 -11.04 -2.36
N GLU A 109 9.11 -10.88 -3.66
CA GLU A 109 10.17 -10.00 -4.16
C GLU A 109 9.92 -8.54 -3.75
N GLU A 110 8.69 -8.06 -3.93
CA GLU A 110 8.30 -6.70 -3.55
C GLU A 110 8.39 -6.51 -2.02
N TRP A 111 8.04 -7.53 -1.25
CA TRP A 111 8.12 -7.53 0.20
C TRP A 111 9.55 -7.37 0.68
N GLN A 112 10.50 -8.11 0.10
CA GLN A 112 11.92 -8.03 0.47
C GLN A 112 12.54 -6.67 0.13
N ARG A 113 12.09 -6.04 -0.97
CA ARG A 113 12.58 -4.72 -1.40
C ARG A 113 11.85 -3.54 -0.73
N ALA A 114 10.80 -3.81 0.05
CA ALA A 114 10.00 -2.78 0.71
C ALA A 114 10.79 -2.02 1.78
N LEU A 115 10.42 -0.75 1.99
CA LEU A 115 11.03 0.10 3.00
C LEU A 115 10.25 0.02 4.31
N GLU A 116 10.95 -0.03 5.43
CA GLU A 116 10.33 0.13 6.74
C GLU A 116 10.06 1.61 7.04
N VAL A 117 8.81 1.92 7.39
CA VAL A 117 8.32 3.27 7.65
C VAL A 117 7.38 3.29 8.86
N LEU A 118 7.09 4.49 9.35
CA LEU A 118 6.06 4.71 10.36
C LEU A 118 4.80 5.30 9.73
N VAL A 119 3.65 4.65 9.89
CA VAL A 119 2.35 5.22 9.52
C VAL A 119 1.45 5.20 10.74
N ASN A 120 0.95 6.38 11.17
CA ASN A 120 0.21 6.56 12.42
C ASN A 120 0.94 5.94 13.64
N GLY A 121 2.26 6.08 13.68
CA GLY A 121 3.12 5.51 14.73
C GLY A 121 3.31 3.99 14.68
N LYS A 122 2.80 3.30 13.65
CA LYS A 122 2.98 1.85 13.46
C LYS A 122 4.11 1.56 12.47
N GLN A 123 5.02 0.66 12.82
CA GLN A 123 6.08 0.19 11.92
C GLN A 123 5.46 -0.73 10.88
N VAL A 124 5.49 -0.31 9.61
CA VAL A 124 4.88 -1.02 8.48
C VAL A 124 5.85 -1.04 7.30
N ARG A 125 5.56 -1.88 6.31
CA ARG A 125 6.30 -1.91 5.04
C ARG A 125 5.63 -1.04 4.00
N CYS A 126 6.41 -0.24 3.30
CA CYS A 126 5.99 0.63 2.23
C CYS A 126 6.63 0.17 0.92
N ALA A 127 5.85 0.14 -0.15
CA ALA A 127 6.34 -0.21 -1.47
C ALA A 127 7.48 0.71 -1.92
N HIS A 128 8.47 0.15 -2.61
CA HIS A 128 9.53 0.93 -3.23
C HIS A 128 9.01 1.65 -4.47
N ARG A 129 9.79 2.64 -4.93
CA ARG A 129 9.45 3.53 -6.04
C ARG A 129 9.04 2.77 -7.30
N ASP A 130 9.82 1.77 -7.74
CA ASP A 130 9.52 1.05 -8.98
C ASP A 130 8.17 0.32 -8.96
N LEU A 131 7.77 -0.23 -7.80
CA LEU A 131 6.47 -0.88 -7.65
C LEU A 131 5.35 0.16 -7.79
N LEU A 132 5.50 1.31 -7.12
CA LEU A 132 4.52 2.39 -7.20
C LEU A 132 4.34 2.88 -8.64
N ILE A 133 5.45 3.08 -9.38
CA ILE A 133 5.41 3.47 -10.80
C ILE A 133 4.72 2.39 -11.63
N ARG A 134 5.08 1.10 -11.45
CA ARG A 134 4.46 -0.01 -12.18
C ARG A 134 2.95 -0.10 -11.93
N MET A 135 2.52 -0.04 -10.67
CA MET A 135 1.10 -0.09 -10.31
C MET A 135 0.31 1.07 -10.93
N LYS A 136 0.90 2.28 -10.95
CA LYS A 136 0.27 3.50 -11.50
C LYS A 136 0.18 3.49 -13.03
N ARG A 137 1.18 2.96 -13.72
CA ARG A 137 1.13 2.78 -15.18
C ARG A 137 0.00 1.83 -15.60
N GLY A 138 -0.37 0.87 -14.75
CA GLY A 138 -1.45 -0.08 -15.01
C GLY A 138 -2.87 0.46 -14.86
N THR A 139 -3.08 1.59 -14.15
CA THR A 139 -4.41 2.14 -13.84
C THR A 139 -4.85 3.24 -14.80
N GLY A 140 -3.92 4.00 -15.39
CA GLY A 140 -4.20 5.01 -16.42
C GLY A 140 -4.99 6.25 -15.96
N ARG A 141 -5.11 6.51 -14.65
CA ARG A 141 -5.84 7.69 -14.14
C ARG A 141 -4.98 8.96 -14.28
N PRO A 142 -5.55 10.15 -14.56
CA PRO A 142 -4.77 11.38 -14.69
C PRO A 142 -3.88 11.68 -13.48
N LYS A 143 -4.40 11.54 -12.25
CA LYS A 143 -3.64 11.70 -11.00
C LYS A 143 -2.43 10.75 -10.87
N ASP A 144 -2.49 9.59 -11.54
CA ASP A 144 -1.40 8.63 -11.51
C ASP A 144 -0.22 9.10 -12.39
N GLN A 145 -0.45 9.95 -13.42
CA GLN A 145 0.63 10.54 -14.22
C GLN A 145 1.43 11.59 -13.46
N ASP A 146 0.75 12.44 -12.69
CA ASP A 146 1.41 13.41 -11.81
C ASP A 146 2.28 12.70 -10.77
N ASP A 147 1.75 11.62 -10.18
CA ASP A 147 2.48 10.79 -9.23
C ASP A 147 3.70 10.09 -9.86
N ILE A 148 3.57 9.56 -11.08
CA ILE A 148 4.69 8.97 -11.81
C ILE A 148 5.78 10.01 -12.04
N THR A 149 5.41 11.20 -12.53
CA THR A 149 6.34 12.30 -12.79
C THR A 149 7.10 12.68 -11.51
N LEU A 150 6.40 12.86 -10.40
CA LEU A 150 7.01 13.17 -9.10
C LEU A 150 7.99 12.08 -8.64
N LEU A 151 7.62 10.81 -8.78
CA LEU A 151 8.47 9.67 -8.41
C LEU A 151 9.73 9.61 -9.28
N GLU A 152 9.61 9.83 -10.58
CA GLU A 152 10.73 9.82 -11.53
C GLU A 152 11.67 11.00 -11.30
N SER A 153 11.17 12.23 -11.19
CA SER A 153 12.00 13.43 -10.95
C SER A 153 12.73 13.41 -9.59
N SER A 154 12.21 12.69 -8.61
CA SER A 154 12.85 12.54 -7.30
C SER A 154 13.95 11.46 -7.26
N ALA A 155 14.29 10.83 -8.41
CA ALA A 155 15.40 9.90 -8.56
C ALA A 155 16.73 10.59 -8.91
N ASP A 156 16.67 11.77 -9.52
CA ASP A 156 17.84 12.50 -10.02
C ASP A 156 18.67 13.22 -8.92
N GLY A 157 18.34 13.01 -7.64
CA GLY A 157 19.07 13.55 -6.49
C GLY A 157 20.26 12.70 -6.00
N THR A 158 20.47 11.51 -6.55
CA THR A 158 21.64 10.65 -6.25
C THR A 158 22.60 10.62 -7.43
N SER A 159 23.16 11.77 -7.77
CA SER A 159 24.44 11.85 -8.48
C SER A 159 25.56 11.72 -7.43
N THR A 160 25.99 10.49 -7.16
CA THR A 160 27.38 10.26 -6.73
C THR A 160 28.13 9.84 -7.97
N GLY A 161 28.87 10.80 -8.52
CA GLY A 161 29.54 10.66 -9.79
C GLY A 161 30.77 9.75 -9.79
N ASN A 162 31.24 9.47 -11.00
CA ASN A 162 32.62 9.76 -11.34
C ASN A 162 32.73 9.96 -12.86
N PRO A 163 33.34 11.07 -13.31
CA PRO A 163 34.37 10.98 -14.33
C PRO A 163 35.60 11.83 -13.96
N PRO A 164 36.73 11.73 -14.69
CA PRO A 164 37.02 10.85 -15.83
C PRO A 164 37.83 9.59 -15.48
#